data_AF-A0A1W9N4V4-F1
#
_entry.id   AF-A0A1W9N4V4-F1
#
_cell.length_a   1.000
_cell.length_b   1.000
_cell.length_c   1.000
_cell.angle_alpha   90.00
_cell.angle_beta   90.00
_cell.angle_gamma   90.00
#
_symmetry.space_group_name_H-M   'P 1'
#
loop_
_entity.id
_entity.type
_entity.pdbx_description
1 polymer ?
#
loop_
_entity_poly.entity_id
_entity_poly.type
_entity_poly.pdbx_seq_one_letter_code
_entity_poly.pdbx_strand_id
1 'polypeptide(L)'
;MTLAGELVLVRNQQLSKIAGADPEDRGIFQRMDRITSQMQEAVMRTRMQPVGNLFGRLPRMVRDLSQKLSKNIQIVTRGDEVELDKTILESLTDPMAHLIRNACDHGIEKPAERLSAGKPETGTVSVHAYHEAGQINIVIRDDGKGMNPAVIREKALAKGLKTQGELNRMSEGEILSLIMLPGFSTSEFATEISGRGVGTDVVKSAVEMLGGHIAVTSAAGKGTGFHICLPLTLAIIPCLLLSVGNERFAVPKVNVAELVCLYDEDVFARIEYAGVQEVFRLRRTLLPLVRLHEVLARPLPFTEEIRSEITGKYQRIAKAGLFPSRGLGTREKNRRRSGENLFFAVVRVGTRQFGLIADCVAGSEEIVVNPVHPKLKSIGIYSGTAIMGDGTVAMILDVRGIAEHSGVEFISSGEKETGSAAPECRTPVRHCTSTHRVLIFKNGEQERFAVPLAMIRRVSAIRKQRIETVGSRSYITVDGIPTLILRLDCLLDVSPCILKDEMYLLQPRDCSPAFGILMSELCDVLSVPLTLNGEGEMEDGILGTALIQERLTLFPDIRRLAEKASEFRGEVLSQPSALTWTG
;
A
#
# COMPACT_ATOMS: atom_id res chain seq x y z
N MET A 1 -9.57 12.52 -25.51
CA MET A 1 -8.97 11.25 -25.05
C MET A 1 -9.07 11.04 -23.54
N THR A 2 -9.19 12.11 -22.75
CA THR A 2 -9.52 12.07 -21.31
C THR A 2 -10.87 11.36 -21.02
N LEU A 3 -11.86 11.59 -21.89
CA LEU A 3 -13.22 11.05 -21.79
C LEU A 3 -13.30 9.51 -21.71
N ALA A 4 -12.41 8.76 -22.38
CA ALA A 4 -12.46 7.30 -22.33
C ALA A 4 -11.97 6.76 -20.97
N GLY A 5 -10.94 7.38 -20.38
CA GLY A 5 -10.50 7.07 -19.03
C GLY A 5 -11.53 7.52 -17.99
N GLU A 6 -12.08 8.72 -18.14
CA GLU A 6 -13.17 9.24 -17.30
C GLU A 6 -14.42 8.34 -17.36
N LEU A 7 -14.77 7.80 -18.53
CA LEU A 7 -15.87 6.84 -18.68
C LEU A 7 -15.68 5.61 -17.79
N VAL A 8 -14.44 5.11 -17.68
CA VAL A 8 -14.14 3.95 -16.83
C VAL A 8 -14.19 4.33 -15.35
N LEU A 9 -13.73 5.53 -14.99
CA LEU A 9 -13.86 6.03 -13.62
C LEU A 9 -15.32 6.18 -13.21
N VAL A 10 -16.15 6.80 -14.06
CA VAL A 10 -17.59 6.96 -13.83
C VAL A 10 -18.26 5.59 -13.73
N ARG A 11 -17.90 4.62 -14.57
CA ARG A 11 -18.37 3.24 -14.52
C ARG A 11 -18.02 2.57 -13.17
N ASN A 12 -16.76 2.64 -12.73
CA ASN A 12 -16.33 2.01 -11.47
C ASN A 12 -16.99 2.67 -10.23
N GLN A 13 -17.18 4.00 -10.28
CA GLN A 13 -17.94 4.73 -9.26
C GLN A 13 -19.43 4.35 -9.25
N GLN A 14 -20.03 4.11 -10.42
CA GLN A 14 -21.40 3.62 -10.53
C GLN A 14 -21.52 2.21 -9.97
N LEU A 15 -20.63 1.28 -10.36
CA LEU A 15 -20.59 -0.09 -9.84
C LEU A 15 -20.53 -0.13 -8.31
N SER A 16 -19.76 0.76 -7.69
CA SER A 16 -19.65 0.86 -6.23
C SER A 16 -20.95 1.32 -5.53
N LYS A 17 -21.87 1.97 -6.26
CA LYS A 17 -23.18 2.42 -5.76
C LYS A 17 -24.32 1.42 -6.02
N ILE A 18 -24.08 0.35 -6.80
CA ILE A 18 -25.10 -0.66 -7.15
C ILE A 18 -25.49 -1.55 -5.97
N ALA A 19 -24.71 -1.58 -4.88
CA ALA A 19 -24.96 -2.44 -3.71
C ALA A 19 -26.32 -2.19 -3.01
N GLY A 20 -27.05 -1.11 -3.34
CA GLY A 20 -28.40 -0.82 -2.84
C GLY A 20 -29.47 -0.58 -3.93
N ALA A 21 -29.20 -0.90 -5.20
CA ALA A 21 -30.11 -0.59 -6.30
C ALA A 21 -31.21 -1.66 -6.52
N ASP A 22 -32.39 -1.20 -6.97
CA ASP A 22 -33.54 -2.04 -7.33
C ASP A 22 -33.22 -3.00 -8.50
N PRO A 23 -33.92 -4.15 -8.62
CA PRO A 23 -33.64 -5.16 -9.65
C PRO A 23 -33.71 -4.63 -11.09
N GLU A 24 -34.60 -3.68 -11.37
CA GLU A 24 -34.73 -3.05 -12.70
C GLU A 24 -33.54 -2.14 -13.03
N ASP A 25 -33.09 -1.35 -12.05
CA ASP A 25 -31.92 -0.47 -12.19
C ASP A 25 -30.64 -1.29 -12.44
N ARG A 26 -30.49 -2.45 -11.78
CA ARG A 26 -29.36 -3.37 -12.03
C ARG A 26 -29.26 -3.80 -13.49
N GLY A 27 -30.39 -4.03 -14.15
CA GLY A 27 -30.44 -4.39 -15.57
C GLY A 27 -29.97 -3.27 -16.49
N ILE A 28 -30.29 -2.02 -16.17
CA ILE A 28 -29.81 -0.83 -16.91
C ILE A 28 -28.31 -0.65 -16.66
N PHE A 29 -27.85 -0.78 -15.43
CA PHE A 29 -26.43 -0.66 -15.08
C PHE A 29 -25.58 -1.72 -15.80
N GLN A 30 -26.01 -2.99 -15.83
CA GLN A 30 -25.30 -4.04 -16.57
C GLN A 30 -25.20 -3.75 -18.08
N ARG A 31 -26.24 -3.14 -18.67
CA ARG A 31 -26.20 -2.73 -20.09
C ARG A 31 -25.24 -1.56 -20.30
N MET A 32 -25.26 -0.55 -19.44
CA MET A 32 -24.31 0.55 -19.48
C MET A 32 -22.87 0.05 -19.30
N ASP A 33 -22.65 -0.88 -18.37
CA ASP A 33 -21.36 -1.52 -18.12
C ASP A 33 -20.81 -2.21 -19.38
N ARG A 34 -21.67 -2.96 -20.08
CA ARG A 34 -21.31 -3.64 -21.33
C ARG A 34 -21.01 -2.64 -22.45
N ILE A 35 -21.85 -1.64 -22.65
CA ILE A 35 -21.69 -0.64 -23.73
C ILE A 35 -20.43 0.19 -23.51
N THR A 36 -20.19 0.64 -22.28
CA THR A 36 -18.99 1.41 -21.92
C THR A 36 -17.72 0.58 -22.09
N SER A 37 -17.75 -0.69 -21.72
CA SER A 37 -16.63 -1.63 -21.95
C SER A 37 -16.33 -1.84 -23.43
N GLN A 38 -17.38 -2.01 -24.27
CA GLN A 38 -17.23 -2.14 -25.72
C GLN A 38 -16.68 -0.86 -26.36
N MET A 39 -17.15 0.31 -25.91
CA MET A 39 -16.66 1.60 -26.39
C MET A 39 -15.21 1.82 -25.99
N GLN A 40 -14.83 1.46 -24.75
CA GLN A 40 -13.45 1.49 -24.30
C GLN A 40 -12.57 0.60 -25.18
N GLU A 41 -12.94 -0.66 -25.39
CA GLU A 41 -12.16 -1.59 -26.21
C GLU A 41 -11.98 -1.07 -27.64
N ALA A 42 -13.04 -0.55 -28.26
CA ALA A 42 -12.98 0.04 -29.59
C ALA A 42 -12.03 1.26 -29.65
N VAL A 43 -12.11 2.17 -28.67
CA VAL A 43 -11.18 3.31 -28.57
C VAL A 43 -9.74 2.84 -28.36
N MET A 44 -9.52 1.83 -27.51
CA MET A 44 -8.18 1.31 -27.24
C MET A 44 -7.54 0.71 -28.50
N ARG A 45 -8.30 -0.05 -29.31
CA ARG A 45 -7.80 -0.58 -30.59
C ARG A 45 -7.30 0.50 -31.54
N THR A 46 -7.86 1.71 -31.52
CA THR A 46 -7.37 2.81 -32.38
C THR A 46 -6.00 3.36 -31.99
N ARG A 47 -5.55 3.11 -30.75
CA ARG A 47 -4.26 3.56 -30.20
C ARG A 47 -3.19 2.48 -30.23
N MET A 48 -3.58 1.23 -30.42
CA MET A 48 -2.65 0.11 -30.42
C MET A 48 -1.62 0.24 -31.53
N GLN A 49 -0.40 -0.15 -31.21
CA GLN A 49 0.70 -0.26 -32.17
C GLN A 49 1.35 -1.64 -32.06
N PRO A 50 1.86 -2.19 -33.17
CA PRO A 50 2.54 -3.47 -33.14
C PRO A 50 3.84 -3.36 -32.32
N VAL A 51 4.07 -4.35 -31.45
CA VAL A 51 5.29 -4.48 -30.64
C VAL A 51 6.53 -4.65 -31.54
N GLY A 52 6.36 -5.09 -32.79
CA GLY A 52 7.44 -5.14 -33.79
C GLY A 52 8.24 -3.83 -33.93
N ASN A 53 7.64 -2.67 -33.66
CA ASN A 53 8.35 -1.39 -33.65
C ASN A 53 9.48 -1.32 -32.60
N LEU A 54 9.27 -1.97 -31.45
CA LEU A 54 10.28 -2.14 -30.41
C LEU A 54 11.34 -3.16 -30.85
N PHE A 55 10.91 -4.27 -31.43
CA PHE A 55 11.78 -5.37 -31.84
C PHE A 55 12.69 -5.00 -33.02
N GLY A 56 12.26 -4.15 -33.93
CA GLY A 56 13.02 -3.78 -35.13
C GLY A 56 14.39 -3.12 -34.84
N ARG A 57 14.58 -2.53 -33.66
CA ARG A 57 15.87 -1.93 -33.25
C ARG A 57 16.83 -2.92 -32.60
N LEU A 58 16.31 -4.00 -32.02
CA LEU A 58 17.10 -4.95 -31.23
C LEU A 58 18.18 -5.68 -32.05
N PRO A 59 17.94 -6.14 -33.30
CA PRO A 59 18.96 -6.82 -34.09
C PRO A 59 20.22 -6.00 -34.37
N ARG A 60 20.07 -4.68 -34.61
CA ARG A 60 21.22 -3.80 -34.80
C ARG A 60 22.02 -3.67 -33.50
N MET A 61 21.33 -3.41 -32.39
CA MET A 61 21.96 -3.30 -31.08
C MET A 61 22.71 -4.58 -30.67
N VAL A 62 22.12 -5.76 -30.87
CA VAL A 62 22.77 -7.04 -30.55
C VAL A 62 23.98 -7.28 -31.45
N ARG A 63 23.93 -6.91 -32.74
CA ARG A 63 25.08 -6.99 -33.64
C ARG A 63 26.25 -6.11 -33.18
N ASP A 64 25.95 -4.87 -32.78
CA ASP A 64 26.97 -3.93 -32.29
C ASP A 64 27.59 -4.42 -30.96
N LEU A 65 26.77 -4.95 -30.04
CA LEU A 65 27.24 -5.55 -28.78
C LEU A 65 28.06 -6.83 -29.01
N SER A 66 27.64 -7.68 -29.95
CA SER A 66 28.34 -8.90 -30.35
C SER A 66 29.77 -8.60 -30.81
N GLN A 67 29.93 -7.57 -31.65
CA GLN A 67 31.25 -7.10 -32.09
C GLN A 67 32.08 -6.52 -30.94
N LYS A 68 31.48 -5.64 -30.12
CA LYS A 68 32.18 -4.97 -29.02
C LYS A 68 32.68 -5.93 -27.94
N LEU A 69 31.92 -7.00 -27.67
CA LEU A 69 32.23 -7.99 -26.64
C LEU A 69 33.01 -9.20 -27.17
N SER A 70 33.23 -9.27 -28.48
CA SER A 70 33.80 -10.43 -29.17
C SER A 70 33.07 -11.74 -28.84
N LYS A 71 31.73 -11.72 -28.91
CA LYS A 71 30.86 -12.88 -28.68
C LYS A 71 29.99 -13.11 -29.91
N ASN A 72 29.76 -14.37 -30.29
CA ASN A 72 28.83 -14.72 -31.38
C ASN A 72 27.40 -14.80 -30.83
N ILE A 73 26.54 -13.84 -31.18
CA ILE A 73 25.17 -13.74 -30.64
C ILE A 73 24.16 -13.61 -31.77
N GLN A 74 23.11 -14.44 -31.73
CA GLN A 74 21.94 -14.37 -32.59
C GLN A 74 20.73 -13.91 -31.79
N ILE A 75 19.95 -12.99 -32.36
CA ILE A 75 18.64 -12.59 -31.82
C ILE A 75 17.50 -13.23 -32.64
N VAL A 76 16.48 -13.72 -31.96
CA VAL A 76 15.26 -14.26 -32.56
C VAL A 76 14.05 -13.54 -31.97
N THR A 77 13.26 -12.88 -32.81
CA THR A 77 12.03 -12.20 -32.41
C THR A 77 10.81 -12.97 -32.91
N ARG A 78 9.73 -13.03 -32.12
CA ARG A 78 8.43 -13.58 -32.51
C ARG A 78 7.30 -12.76 -31.88
N GLY A 79 6.16 -12.69 -32.55
CA GLY A 79 5.00 -11.91 -32.09
C GLY A 79 5.14 -10.42 -32.41
N ASP A 80 5.75 -10.09 -33.54
CA ASP A 80 5.93 -8.71 -33.99
C ASP A 80 4.58 -8.01 -34.24
N GLU A 81 3.56 -8.80 -34.58
CA GLU A 81 2.17 -8.43 -34.83
C GLU A 81 1.35 -8.14 -33.58
N VAL A 82 1.84 -8.50 -32.38
CA VAL A 82 1.11 -8.28 -31.14
C VAL A 82 0.92 -6.78 -30.92
N GLU A 83 -0.31 -6.37 -30.68
CA GLU A 83 -0.69 -4.99 -30.48
C GLU A 83 -0.54 -4.57 -29.01
N LEU A 84 0.08 -3.43 -28.76
CA LEU A 84 0.29 -2.84 -27.44
C LEU A 84 -0.01 -1.34 -27.48
N ASP A 85 -0.47 -0.77 -26.36
CA ASP A 85 -0.71 0.67 -26.25
C ASP A 85 0.59 1.45 -26.54
N LYS A 86 0.51 2.45 -27.43
CA LYS A 86 1.66 3.29 -27.83
C LYS A 86 2.47 3.80 -26.65
N THR A 87 1.82 4.19 -25.57
CA THR A 87 2.49 4.79 -24.42
C THR A 87 3.20 3.76 -23.55
N ILE A 88 2.62 2.56 -23.44
CA ILE A 88 3.31 1.43 -22.82
C ILE A 88 4.53 1.05 -23.66
N LEU A 89 4.40 1.02 -25.00
CA LEU A 89 5.49 0.73 -25.93
C LEU A 89 6.65 1.73 -25.81
N GLU A 90 6.36 3.03 -25.77
CA GLU A 90 7.36 4.09 -25.56
C GLU A 90 8.08 3.91 -24.21
N SER A 91 7.34 3.61 -23.14
CA SER A 91 7.92 3.43 -21.80
C SER A 91 8.76 2.16 -21.65
N LEU A 92 8.50 1.12 -22.45
CA LEU A 92 9.25 -0.14 -22.42
C LEU A 92 10.52 -0.15 -23.27
N THR A 93 10.72 0.88 -24.10
CA THR A 93 11.87 0.93 -25.02
C THR A 93 13.21 0.82 -24.30
N ASP A 94 13.44 1.65 -23.27
CA ASP A 94 14.69 1.63 -22.50
C ASP A 94 14.84 0.36 -21.62
N PRO A 95 13.80 -0.07 -20.86
CA PRO A 95 13.86 -1.31 -20.07
C PRO A 95 14.19 -2.56 -20.89
N MET A 96 13.59 -2.69 -22.07
CA MET A 96 13.80 -3.83 -22.97
C MET A 96 15.22 -3.85 -23.52
N ALA A 97 15.74 -2.69 -23.95
CA ALA A 97 17.12 -2.57 -24.40
C ALA A 97 18.11 -2.95 -23.30
N HIS A 98 17.81 -2.59 -22.06
CA HIS A 98 18.64 -2.93 -20.90
C HIS A 98 18.67 -4.43 -20.61
N LEU A 99 17.52 -5.11 -20.61
CA LEU A 99 17.46 -6.57 -20.39
C LEU A 99 18.25 -7.34 -21.47
N ILE A 100 18.10 -6.94 -22.74
CA ILE A 100 18.85 -7.55 -23.85
C ILE A 100 20.36 -7.30 -23.71
N ARG A 101 20.76 -6.09 -23.30
CA ARG A 101 22.17 -5.80 -23.02
C ARG A 101 22.72 -6.68 -21.91
N ASN A 102 22.00 -6.85 -20.80
CA ASN A 102 22.44 -7.72 -19.70
C ASN A 102 22.58 -9.18 -20.15
N ALA A 103 21.68 -9.66 -21.00
CA ALA A 103 21.81 -10.97 -21.63
C ALA A 103 23.11 -11.07 -22.45
N CYS A 104 23.43 -10.07 -23.28
CA CYS A 104 24.66 -10.06 -24.09
C CYS A 104 25.94 -9.91 -23.25
N ASP A 105 25.97 -9.00 -22.28
CA ASP A 105 27.16 -8.66 -21.48
C ASP A 105 27.49 -9.76 -20.47
N HIS A 106 26.50 -10.21 -19.71
CA HIS A 106 26.70 -11.10 -18.57
C HIS A 106 26.12 -12.50 -18.77
N GLY A 107 25.04 -12.64 -19.55
CA GLY A 107 24.37 -13.93 -19.79
C GLY A 107 25.18 -14.83 -20.73
N ILE A 108 25.40 -14.36 -21.96
CA ILE A 108 26.08 -15.13 -23.02
C ILE A 108 27.58 -15.21 -22.75
N GLU A 109 28.11 -16.43 -22.79
CA GLU A 109 29.52 -16.77 -22.58
C GLU A 109 30.35 -16.53 -23.87
N LYS A 110 31.68 -16.53 -23.78
CA LYS A 110 32.55 -16.44 -24.97
C LYS A 110 32.48 -17.73 -25.80
N PRO A 111 32.77 -17.70 -27.12
CA PRO A 111 32.72 -18.90 -27.98
C PRO A 111 33.49 -20.11 -27.41
N ALA A 112 34.70 -19.87 -26.89
CA ALA A 112 35.53 -20.92 -26.30
C ALA A 112 34.91 -21.54 -25.03
N GLU A 113 34.30 -20.72 -24.16
CA GLU A 113 33.61 -21.16 -22.94
C GLU A 113 32.32 -21.92 -23.26
N ARG A 114 31.62 -21.55 -24.34
CA ARG A 114 30.41 -22.26 -24.79
C ARG A 114 30.73 -23.66 -25.30
N LEU A 115 31.78 -23.78 -26.12
CA LEU A 115 32.24 -25.06 -26.65
C LEU A 115 32.70 -26.00 -25.53
N SER A 116 33.41 -25.49 -24.51
CA SER A 116 33.82 -26.31 -23.36
C SER A 116 32.63 -26.75 -22.49
N ALA A 117 31.55 -25.95 -22.45
CA ALA A 117 30.30 -26.30 -21.78
C ALA A 117 29.36 -27.19 -22.64
N GLY A 118 29.77 -27.60 -23.85
CA GLY A 118 28.96 -28.43 -24.75
C GLY A 118 27.81 -27.68 -25.44
N LYS A 119 27.84 -26.35 -25.47
CA LYS A 119 26.82 -25.50 -26.10
C LYS A 119 27.23 -25.10 -27.52
N PRO A 120 26.28 -24.71 -28.39
CA PRO A 120 26.59 -24.14 -29.69
C PRO A 120 27.47 -22.89 -29.55
N GLU A 121 28.40 -22.69 -30.49
CA GLU A 121 29.32 -21.54 -30.48
C GLU A 121 28.57 -20.20 -30.48
N THR A 122 27.44 -20.13 -31.19
CA THR A 122 26.56 -18.95 -31.23
C THR A 122 25.57 -19.00 -30.08
N GLY A 123 25.54 -17.95 -29.26
CA GLY A 123 24.53 -17.73 -28.22
C GLY A 123 23.23 -17.19 -28.79
N THR A 124 22.11 -17.60 -28.23
CA THR A 124 20.78 -17.19 -28.69
C THR A 124 20.08 -16.35 -27.64
N VAL A 125 19.60 -15.17 -28.06
CA VAL A 125 18.67 -14.33 -27.28
C VAL A 125 17.34 -14.30 -28.03
N SER A 126 16.29 -14.76 -27.36
CA SER A 126 14.93 -14.84 -27.90
C SER A 126 14.02 -13.82 -27.23
N VAL A 127 13.20 -13.15 -28.03
CA VAL A 127 12.16 -12.22 -27.56
C VAL A 127 10.84 -12.63 -28.17
N HIS A 128 9.86 -12.96 -27.34
CA HIS A 128 8.56 -13.47 -27.76
C HIS A 128 7.46 -12.66 -27.10
N ALA A 129 6.61 -12.03 -27.90
CA ALA A 129 5.38 -11.40 -27.43
C ALA A 129 4.17 -12.26 -27.80
N TYR A 130 3.20 -12.37 -26.88
CA TYR A 130 1.91 -12.99 -27.15
C TYR A 130 0.84 -12.45 -26.21
N HIS A 131 -0.42 -12.61 -26.63
CA HIS A 131 -1.58 -12.24 -25.82
C HIS A 131 -2.15 -13.46 -25.11
N GLU A 132 -2.31 -13.40 -23.79
CA GLU A 132 -2.92 -14.47 -22.99
C GLU A 132 -3.73 -13.86 -21.83
N ALA A 133 -4.95 -14.37 -21.60
CA ALA A 133 -5.82 -13.97 -20.49
C ALA A 133 -6.09 -12.44 -20.36
N GLY A 134 -6.14 -11.70 -21.48
CA GLY A 134 -6.36 -10.25 -21.44
C GLY A 134 -5.13 -9.45 -21.03
N GLN A 135 -3.95 -10.08 -21.03
CA GLN A 135 -2.66 -9.47 -20.77
C GLN A 135 -1.72 -9.69 -21.96
N ILE A 136 -0.75 -8.80 -22.09
CA ILE A 136 0.33 -8.91 -23.06
C ILE A 136 1.54 -9.46 -22.32
N ASN A 137 2.01 -10.61 -22.77
CA ASN A 137 3.17 -11.29 -22.22
C ASN A 137 4.35 -11.09 -23.16
N ILE A 138 5.44 -10.54 -22.63
CA ILE A 138 6.72 -10.37 -23.31
C ILE A 138 7.75 -11.22 -22.58
N VAL A 139 8.25 -12.25 -23.24
CA VAL A 139 9.24 -13.19 -22.70
C VAL A 139 10.57 -12.96 -23.39
N ILE A 140 11.60 -12.67 -22.60
CA ILE A 140 12.98 -12.52 -23.07
C ILE A 140 13.79 -13.66 -22.48
N ARG A 141 14.40 -14.50 -23.31
CA ARG A 141 15.19 -15.64 -22.86
C ARG A 141 16.54 -15.70 -23.56
N ASP A 142 17.60 -15.88 -22.79
CA ASP A 142 18.94 -16.24 -23.27
C ASP A 142 19.27 -17.71 -22.97
N ASP A 143 20.22 -18.27 -23.71
CA ASP A 143 20.78 -19.62 -23.50
C ASP A 143 22.17 -19.59 -22.84
N GLY A 144 22.46 -18.53 -22.09
CA GLY A 144 23.74 -18.27 -21.49
C GLY A 144 24.06 -19.14 -20.28
N LYS A 145 24.98 -18.69 -19.44
CA LYS A 145 25.40 -19.41 -18.23
C LYS A 145 24.31 -19.53 -17.16
N GLY A 146 23.23 -18.75 -17.28
CA GLY A 146 22.17 -18.66 -16.27
C GLY A 146 22.65 -18.07 -14.95
N MET A 147 21.78 -18.11 -13.95
CA MET A 147 22.04 -17.60 -12.61
C MET A 147 22.12 -18.77 -11.63
N ASN A 148 23.05 -18.69 -10.69
CA ASN A 148 23.16 -19.66 -9.60
C ASN A 148 22.49 -19.09 -8.34
N PRO A 149 21.37 -19.68 -7.87
CA PRO A 149 20.68 -19.21 -6.66
C PRO A 149 21.59 -19.20 -5.42
N ALA A 150 22.55 -20.11 -5.31
CA ALA A 150 23.48 -20.15 -4.17
C ALA A 150 24.37 -18.90 -4.10
N VAL A 151 24.90 -18.47 -5.25
CA VAL A 151 25.73 -17.25 -5.36
C VAL A 151 24.89 -16.00 -5.06
N ILE A 152 23.63 -15.99 -5.48
CA ILE A 152 22.71 -14.88 -5.20
C ILE A 152 22.37 -14.80 -3.69
N ARG A 153 22.13 -15.95 -3.04
CA ARG A 153 21.92 -16.03 -1.59
C ARG A 153 23.12 -15.47 -0.82
N GLU A 154 24.33 -15.91 -1.16
CA GLU A 154 25.56 -15.48 -0.49
C GLU A 154 25.80 -13.98 -0.66
N LYS A 155 25.61 -13.45 -1.88
CA LYS A 155 25.72 -12.00 -2.13
C LYS A 155 24.64 -11.18 -1.42
N ALA A 156 23.42 -11.69 -1.35
CA ALA A 156 22.32 -11.03 -0.62
C ALA A 156 22.63 -10.92 0.88
N LEU A 157 23.24 -11.98 1.45
CA LEU A 157 23.69 -12.02 2.84
C LEU A 157 24.86 -11.05 3.07
N ALA A 158 25.88 -11.09 2.21
CA ALA A 158 27.07 -10.23 2.32
C ALA A 158 26.72 -8.74 2.22
N LYS A 159 25.73 -8.38 1.40
CA LYS A 159 25.21 -7.01 1.26
C LYS A 159 24.20 -6.61 2.35
N GLY A 160 23.87 -7.51 3.29
CA GLY A 160 22.90 -7.25 4.35
C GLY A 160 21.48 -6.99 3.85
N LEU A 161 21.13 -7.43 2.63
CA LEU A 161 19.81 -7.21 2.04
C LEU A 161 18.75 -8.12 2.66
N LYS A 162 19.17 -9.32 3.12
CA LYS A 162 18.33 -10.32 3.78
C LYS A 162 19.12 -11.10 4.84
N THR A 163 18.43 -11.54 5.88
CA THR A 163 19.01 -12.39 6.93
C THR A 163 19.10 -13.86 6.48
N GLN A 164 20.00 -14.63 7.09
CA GLN A 164 20.13 -16.07 6.79
C GLN A 164 18.81 -16.83 7.03
N GLY A 165 18.08 -16.47 8.09
CA GLY A 165 16.79 -17.08 8.42
C GLY A 165 15.70 -16.80 7.38
N GLU A 166 15.68 -15.59 6.80
CA GLU A 166 14.77 -15.26 5.70
C GLU A 166 15.15 -15.99 4.42
N LEU A 167 16.44 -15.98 4.04
CA LEU A 167 16.91 -16.65 2.83
C LEU A 167 16.57 -18.14 2.85
N ASN A 168 16.75 -18.82 3.98
CA ASN A 168 16.44 -20.25 4.11
C ASN A 168 14.96 -20.60 3.88
N ARG A 169 14.04 -19.64 4.07
CA ARG A 169 12.60 -19.83 3.84
C ARG A 169 12.15 -19.50 2.42
N MET A 170 13.00 -18.82 1.64
CA MET A 170 12.67 -18.40 0.28
C MET A 170 12.86 -19.54 -0.72
N SER A 171 11.91 -19.64 -1.65
CA SER A 171 11.98 -20.47 -2.83
C SER A 171 13.04 -19.96 -3.82
N GLU A 172 13.49 -20.82 -4.74
CA GLU A 172 14.50 -20.45 -5.74
C GLU A 172 14.06 -19.27 -6.62
N GLY A 173 12.77 -19.20 -6.99
CA GLY A 173 12.22 -18.08 -7.77
C GLY A 173 12.25 -16.75 -7.01
N GLU A 174 11.95 -16.76 -5.71
CA GLU A 174 12.04 -15.56 -4.87
C GLU A 174 13.49 -15.08 -4.72
N ILE A 175 14.45 -16.01 -4.70
CA ILE A 175 15.88 -15.69 -4.63
C ILE A 175 16.37 -15.10 -5.93
N LEU A 176 15.99 -15.68 -7.06
CA LEU A 176 16.28 -15.08 -8.37
C LEU A 176 15.68 -13.68 -8.47
N SER A 177 14.53 -13.44 -7.86
CA SER A 177 13.89 -12.12 -7.83
C SER A 177 14.67 -11.08 -7.02
N LEU A 178 15.60 -11.48 -6.14
CA LEU A 178 16.46 -10.56 -5.39
C LEU A 178 17.37 -9.73 -6.30
N ILE A 179 17.66 -10.19 -7.53
CA ILE A 179 18.47 -9.42 -8.49
C ILE A 179 17.82 -8.08 -8.87
N MET A 180 16.49 -7.99 -8.72
CA MET A 180 15.72 -6.79 -9.01
C MET A 180 15.57 -5.88 -7.79
N LEU A 181 16.26 -6.18 -6.67
CA LEU A 181 16.31 -5.28 -5.52
C LEU A 181 17.30 -4.13 -5.75
N PRO A 182 16.98 -2.93 -5.26
CA PRO A 182 17.92 -1.81 -5.26
C PRO A 182 19.23 -2.18 -4.57
N GLY A 183 20.35 -1.82 -5.17
CA GLY A 183 21.69 -2.10 -4.61
C GLY A 183 22.18 -3.53 -4.78
N PHE A 184 21.40 -4.44 -5.38
CA PHE A 184 21.86 -5.81 -5.63
C PHE A 184 22.97 -5.87 -6.69
N SER A 185 23.04 -4.91 -7.62
CA SER A 185 23.95 -4.91 -8.80
C SER A 185 25.32 -5.53 -8.53
N THR A 186 25.71 -6.47 -9.40
CA THR A 186 26.86 -7.36 -9.24
C THR A 186 28.19 -6.74 -9.66
N SER A 187 28.22 -5.49 -10.13
CA SER A 187 29.43 -4.84 -10.63
C SER A 187 30.09 -3.98 -9.54
N GLU A 188 31.24 -4.40 -9.04
CA GLU A 188 32.17 -3.56 -8.25
C GLU A 188 32.84 -2.47 -9.09
N PHE A 189 32.73 -2.56 -10.42
CA PHE A 189 33.18 -1.53 -11.35
C PHE A 189 31.97 -0.85 -12.00
N ALA A 190 31.73 0.41 -11.66
CA ALA A 190 30.97 1.31 -12.50
C ALA A 190 31.79 1.55 -13.79
N THR A 191 31.60 0.73 -14.82
CA THR A 191 32.19 0.99 -16.13
C THR A 191 31.63 2.30 -16.69
N GLU A 192 32.53 3.23 -17.02
CA GLU A 192 32.31 4.64 -17.42
C GLU A 192 31.36 4.89 -18.61
N ILE A 193 30.71 3.87 -19.17
CA ILE A 193 29.85 3.98 -20.36
C ILE A 193 28.37 4.19 -19.98
N SER A 194 27.98 3.99 -18.72
CA SER A 194 26.60 4.25 -18.26
C SER A 194 26.55 5.37 -17.25
N GLY A 195 26.43 6.61 -17.73
CA GLY A 195 26.29 7.83 -16.92
C GLY A 195 25.03 7.92 -16.03
N ARG A 196 24.30 6.82 -15.82
CA ARG A 196 23.25 6.65 -14.80
C ARG A 196 23.24 5.15 -14.47
N GLY A 197 23.58 4.75 -13.25
CA GLY A 197 23.62 3.33 -12.86
C GLY A 197 22.24 2.67 -12.90
N VAL A 198 21.81 2.21 -14.08
CA VAL A 198 20.51 1.55 -14.27
C VAL A 198 20.67 0.07 -13.96
N GLY A 199 20.11 -0.39 -12.84
CA GLY A 199 19.99 -1.80 -12.51
C GLY A 199 18.69 -2.42 -13.03
N THR A 200 18.58 -3.75 -12.88
CA THR A 200 17.35 -4.51 -13.11
C THR A 200 16.18 -4.08 -12.21
N ASP A 201 16.44 -3.29 -11.16
CA ASP A 201 15.44 -2.67 -10.30
C ASP A 201 14.68 -1.51 -10.99
N VAL A 202 15.33 -0.79 -11.90
CA VAL A 202 14.69 0.26 -12.72
C VAL A 202 13.70 -0.37 -13.71
N VAL A 203 14.07 -1.51 -14.30
CA VAL A 203 13.19 -2.27 -15.20
C VAL A 203 11.94 -2.73 -14.44
N LYS A 204 12.12 -3.32 -13.25
CA LYS A 204 11.01 -3.75 -12.40
C LYS A 204 10.09 -2.59 -12.05
N SER A 205 10.65 -1.47 -11.60
CA SER A 205 9.88 -0.28 -11.24
C SER A 205 9.10 0.27 -12.45
N ALA A 206 9.70 0.29 -13.63
CA ALA A 206 9.04 0.73 -14.87
C ALA A 206 7.85 -0.18 -15.23
N VAL A 207 8.00 -1.50 -15.13
CA VAL A 207 6.92 -2.46 -15.41
C VAL A 207 5.79 -2.35 -14.37
N GLU A 208 6.14 -2.22 -13.08
CA GLU A 208 5.15 -2.08 -11.99
C GLU A 208 4.38 -0.75 -12.08
N MET A 209 5.02 0.35 -12.49
CA MET A 209 4.35 1.63 -12.75
C MET A 209 3.31 1.54 -13.88
N LEU A 210 3.54 0.65 -14.85
CA LEU A 210 2.60 0.39 -15.95
C LEU A 210 1.46 -0.56 -15.52
N GLY A 211 1.38 -0.94 -14.25
CA GLY A 211 0.42 -1.92 -13.74
C GLY A 211 0.74 -3.36 -14.17
N GLY A 212 1.96 -3.61 -14.66
CA GLY A 212 2.45 -4.93 -15.02
C GLY A 212 3.22 -5.62 -13.91
N HIS A 213 3.63 -6.85 -14.16
CA HIS A 213 4.53 -7.60 -13.30
C HIS A 213 5.68 -8.20 -14.11
N ILE A 214 6.84 -8.38 -13.45
CA ILE A 214 8.01 -9.04 -14.04
C ILE A 214 8.45 -10.19 -13.15
N ALA A 215 8.68 -11.35 -13.75
CA ALA A 215 9.20 -12.54 -13.11
C ALA A 215 10.50 -13.00 -13.77
N VAL A 216 11.38 -13.62 -12.99
CA VAL A 216 12.67 -14.14 -13.46
C VAL A 216 12.70 -15.64 -13.27
N THR A 217 13.09 -16.34 -14.33
CA THR A 217 13.35 -17.78 -14.35
C THR A 217 14.77 -17.98 -14.82
N SER A 218 15.57 -18.78 -14.12
CA SER A 218 16.95 -19.02 -14.54
C SER A 218 17.42 -20.35 -13.99
N ALA A 219 18.26 -21.04 -14.75
CA ALA A 219 18.93 -22.24 -14.29
C ALA A 219 20.39 -22.21 -14.73
N ALA A 220 21.30 -22.57 -13.83
CA ALA A 220 22.72 -22.61 -14.11
C ALA A 220 23.00 -23.52 -15.33
N GLY A 221 23.76 -23.00 -16.29
CA GLY A 221 24.08 -23.65 -17.55
C GLY A 221 22.96 -23.64 -18.61
N LYS A 222 21.73 -23.24 -18.30
CA LYS A 222 20.59 -23.24 -19.24
C LYS A 222 20.10 -21.85 -19.67
N GLY A 223 20.66 -20.79 -19.08
CA GLY A 223 20.33 -19.40 -19.40
C GLY A 223 19.29 -18.78 -18.46
N THR A 224 18.87 -17.55 -18.79
CA THR A 224 17.91 -16.76 -18.01
C THR A 224 16.71 -16.37 -18.86
N GLY A 225 15.54 -16.30 -18.25
CA GLY A 225 14.28 -15.84 -18.84
C GLY A 225 13.60 -14.80 -17.97
N PHE A 226 13.30 -13.63 -18.53
CA PHE A 226 12.45 -12.60 -17.95
C PHE A 226 11.06 -12.69 -18.57
N HIS A 227 10.04 -12.75 -17.74
CA HIS A 227 8.63 -12.78 -18.13
C HIS A 227 7.99 -11.48 -17.68
N ILE A 228 7.60 -10.63 -18.64
CA ILE A 228 6.95 -9.36 -18.39
C ILE A 228 5.49 -9.49 -18.80
N CYS A 229 4.59 -9.21 -17.88
CA CYS A 229 3.16 -9.31 -18.11
C CYS A 229 2.55 -7.92 -17.91
N LEU A 230 1.90 -7.40 -18.95
CA LEU A 230 1.41 -6.03 -19.00
C LEU A 230 -0.10 -6.03 -19.24
N PRO A 231 -0.83 -5.09 -18.64
CA PRO A 231 -2.23 -4.89 -18.99
C PRO A 231 -2.35 -4.37 -20.42
N LEU A 232 -3.45 -4.70 -21.09
CA LEU A 232 -3.80 -4.18 -22.42
C LEU A 232 -4.07 -2.67 -22.45
N THR A 233 -4.36 -2.05 -21.31
CA THR A 233 -4.93 -0.69 -21.24
C THR A 233 -4.12 0.25 -20.36
N LEU A 234 -4.44 1.56 -20.44
CA LEU A 234 -4.06 2.54 -19.42
C LEU A 234 -4.32 1.95 -18.03
N ALA A 235 -3.30 1.98 -17.18
CA ALA A 235 -3.39 1.43 -15.84
C ALA A 235 -4.33 2.30 -15.00
N ILE A 236 -5.42 1.71 -14.53
CA ILE A 236 -6.21 2.27 -13.44
C ILE A 236 -5.58 1.77 -12.17
N ILE A 237 -5.02 2.68 -11.37
CA ILE A 237 -4.40 2.32 -10.10
C ILE A 237 -5.16 2.96 -8.95
N PRO A 238 -5.34 2.24 -7.82
CA PRO A 238 -5.86 2.84 -6.61
C PRO A 238 -4.77 3.74 -5.99
N CYS A 239 -5.10 5.00 -5.76
CA CYS A 239 -4.22 5.97 -5.12
C CYS A 239 -4.86 6.60 -3.89
N LEU A 240 -4.02 6.95 -2.93
CA LEU A 240 -4.36 7.82 -1.82
C LEU A 240 -4.16 9.28 -2.25
N LEU A 241 -5.19 10.10 -2.11
CA LEU A 241 -5.14 11.53 -2.40
C LEU A 241 -4.63 12.31 -1.18
N LEU A 242 -3.55 13.05 -1.40
CA LEU A 242 -2.94 14.00 -0.48
C LEU A 242 -3.16 15.42 -0.99
N SER A 243 -3.33 16.38 -0.10
CA SER A 243 -3.38 17.79 -0.46
C SER A 243 -2.23 18.57 0.17
N VAL A 244 -1.64 19.46 -0.62
CA VAL A 244 -0.67 20.45 -0.17
C VAL A 244 -1.09 21.81 -0.74
N GLY A 245 -1.41 22.75 0.15
CA GLY A 245 -2.08 23.98 -0.23
C GLY A 245 -3.39 23.70 -0.97
N ASN A 246 -3.53 24.27 -2.17
CA ASN A 246 -4.70 24.08 -3.03
C ASN A 246 -4.51 22.96 -4.07
N GLU A 247 -3.36 22.28 -4.05
CA GLU A 247 -3.03 21.25 -5.03
C GLU A 247 -3.24 19.84 -4.46
N ARG A 248 -3.67 18.93 -5.33
CA ARG A 248 -3.91 17.52 -5.00
C ARG A 248 -2.87 16.64 -5.66
N PHE A 249 -2.35 15.71 -4.88
CA PHE A 249 -1.34 14.75 -5.28
C PHE A 249 -1.83 13.34 -5.00
N ALA A 250 -1.42 12.38 -5.83
CA ALA A 250 -1.81 10.99 -5.70
C ALA A 250 -0.60 10.14 -5.30
N VAL A 251 -0.74 9.33 -4.26
CA VAL A 251 0.26 8.32 -3.86
C VAL A 251 -0.31 6.93 -4.18
N PRO A 252 0.36 6.09 -4.98
CA PRO A 252 -0.08 4.72 -5.22
C PRO A 252 -0.32 3.98 -3.91
N LYS A 253 -1.52 3.38 -3.75
CA LYS A 253 -1.91 2.72 -2.50
C LYS A 253 -0.97 1.57 -2.14
N VAL A 254 -0.39 0.91 -3.13
CA VAL A 254 0.64 -0.14 -2.95
C VAL A 254 1.86 0.36 -2.16
N ASN A 255 2.16 1.65 -2.24
CA ASN A 255 3.27 2.28 -1.51
C ASN A 255 2.84 2.77 -0.12
N VAL A 256 1.55 2.77 0.22
CA VAL A 256 1.05 3.26 1.52
C VAL A 256 0.88 2.07 2.47
N ALA A 257 1.60 2.09 3.58
CA ALA A 257 1.49 1.06 4.62
C ALA A 257 0.36 1.37 5.61
N GLU A 258 0.31 2.60 6.14
CA GLU A 258 -0.74 3.07 7.03
C GLU A 258 -0.83 4.60 7.06
N LEU A 259 -1.91 5.13 7.63
CA LEU A 259 -2.13 6.56 7.85
C LEU A 259 -2.02 6.86 9.33
N VAL A 260 -1.27 7.91 9.69
CA VAL A 260 -1.11 8.35 11.07
C VAL A 260 -1.60 9.78 11.20
N CYS A 261 -2.40 10.03 12.26
CA CYS A 261 -2.87 11.35 12.65
C CYS A 261 -2.37 11.64 14.06
N LEU A 262 -1.69 12.77 14.22
CA LEU A 262 -1.30 13.32 15.51
C LEU A 262 -2.25 14.47 15.84
N TYR A 263 -2.73 14.52 17.08
CA TYR A 263 -3.69 15.53 17.54
C TYR A 263 -3.03 16.45 18.55
N ASP A 264 -3.27 17.76 18.43
CA ASP A 264 -3.01 18.80 19.44
C ASP A 264 -1.63 18.73 20.10
N GLU A 265 -1.53 18.17 21.31
CA GLU A 265 -0.31 18.12 22.11
C GLU A 265 0.68 17.03 21.65
N ASP A 266 0.21 15.98 20.97
CA ASP A 266 1.06 14.87 20.50
C ASP A 266 1.92 15.27 19.29
N VAL A 267 1.53 16.33 18.54
CA VAL A 267 2.28 16.80 17.37
C VAL A 267 3.67 17.30 17.77
N PHE A 268 3.76 18.01 18.89
CA PHE A 268 5.00 18.63 19.36
C PHE A 268 5.81 17.74 20.30
N ALA A 269 5.16 16.81 21.01
CA ALA A 269 5.81 15.93 21.98
C ALA A 269 6.41 14.65 21.36
N ARG A 270 5.88 14.18 20.21
CA ARG A 270 6.25 12.88 19.63
C ARG A 270 7.15 12.94 18.39
N ILE A 271 7.32 14.13 17.80
CA ILE A 271 8.29 14.32 16.72
C ILE A 271 9.65 14.56 17.38
N GLU A 272 10.51 13.57 17.26
CA GLU A 272 11.89 13.60 17.74
C GLU A 272 12.81 14.07 16.60
N TYR A 273 14.03 14.49 16.94
CA TYR A 273 15.03 14.94 15.97
C TYR A 273 16.28 14.08 16.11
N ALA A 274 16.66 13.40 15.03
CA ALA A 274 17.90 12.63 14.94
C ALA A 274 18.87 13.38 14.02
N GLY A 275 19.73 14.22 14.59
CA GLY A 275 20.62 15.11 13.82
C GLY A 275 19.82 16.14 13.02
N VAL A 276 19.95 16.10 11.69
CA VAL A 276 19.24 16.99 10.74
C VAL A 276 17.96 16.38 10.15
N GLN A 277 17.44 15.31 10.77
CA GLN A 277 16.26 14.58 10.30
C GLN A 277 15.14 14.57 11.35
N GLU A 278 13.93 14.98 10.95
CA GLU A 278 12.71 14.77 11.74
C GLU A 278 12.38 13.27 11.75
N VAL A 279 12.11 12.70 12.93
CA VAL A 279 11.74 11.29 13.10
C VAL A 279 10.53 11.14 14.02
N PHE A 280 9.73 10.10 13.77
CA PHE A 280 8.57 9.76 14.58
C PHE A 280 8.67 8.30 15.03
N ARG A 281 8.46 8.05 16.32
CA ARG A 281 8.55 6.69 16.87
C ARG A 281 7.25 5.93 16.67
N LEU A 282 7.16 5.15 15.59
CA LEU A 282 6.02 4.29 15.31
C LEU A 282 6.32 2.85 15.73
N ARG A 283 5.55 2.30 16.69
CA ARG A 283 5.67 0.90 17.17
C ARG A 283 7.12 0.45 17.47
N ARG A 284 7.89 1.32 18.14
CA ARG A 284 9.33 1.13 18.50
C ARG A 284 10.34 1.25 17.34
N THR A 285 9.91 1.59 16.13
CA THR A 285 10.79 1.96 15.02
C THR A 285 10.83 3.47 14.83
N LEU A 286 12.02 4.02 14.60
CA LEU A 286 12.19 5.44 14.25
C LEU A 286 11.86 5.58 12.76
N LEU A 287 10.76 6.27 12.48
CA LEU A 287 10.27 6.54 11.14
C LEU A 287 10.71 7.95 10.73
N PRO A 288 11.62 8.12 9.76
CA PRO A 288 11.95 9.45 9.24
C PRO A 288 10.73 10.14 8.67
N LEU A 289 10.58 11.43 8.94
CA LEU A 289 9.48 12.27 8.44
C LEU A 289 9.99 13.20 7.34
N VAL A 290 9.23 13.25 6.25
CA VAL A 290 9.47 14.14 5.11
C VAL A 290 8.22 14.99 4.90
N ARG A 291 8.41 16.30 4.81
CA ARG A 291 7.33 17.25 4.53
C ARG A 291 7.18 17.43 3.03
N LEU A 292 6.06 16.95 2.48
CA LEU A 292 5.81 16.99 1.05
C LEU A 292 5.89 18.43 0.51
N HIS A 293 5.39 19.40 1.26
CA HIS A 293 5.40 20.79 0.86
C HIS A 293 6.83 21.39 0.75
N GLU A 294 7.82 20.95 1.54
CA GLU A 294 9.21 21.40 1.39
C GLU A 294 9.89 20.77 0.17
N VAL A 295 9.51 19.53 -0.16
CA VAL A 295 9.97 18.81 -1.36
C VAL A 295 9.43 19.48 -2.62
N LEU A 296 8.14 19.82 -2.63
CA LEU A 296 7.50 20.50 -3.77
C LEU A 296 8.03 21.94 -3.98
N ALA A 297 8.42 22.62 -2.91
CA ALA A 297 8.92 24.00 -2.99
C ALA A 297 10.34 24.12 -3.55
N ARG A 298 11.11 23.01 -3.60
CA ARG A 298 12.52 23.03 -4.02
C ARG A 298 12.73 22.22 -5.28
N PRO A 299 13.31 22.80 -6.34
CA PRO A 299 13.55 22.10 -7.60
C PRO A 299 14.75 21.15 -7.54
N LEU A 300 15.65 21.31 -6.56
CA LEU A 300 16.88 20.53 -6.41
C LEU A 300 16.82 19.66 -5.15
N PRO A 301 17.44 18.45 -5.16
CA PRO A 301 17.53 17.59 -3.99
C PRO A 301 18.14 18.30 -2.78
N PHE A 302 17.72 17.88 -1.59
CA PHE A 302 18.15 18.50 -0.34
C PHE A 302 19.63 18.24 -0.09
N THR A 303 20.38 19.32 0.13
CA THR A 303 21.72 19.25 0.74
C THR A 303 21.59 19.11 2.26
N GLU A 304 22.68 18.77 2.94
CA GLU A 304 22.72 18.72 4.40
C GLU A 304 22.36 20.07 5.03
N GLU A 305 22.76 21.18 4.40
CA GLU A 305 22.40 22.54 4.83
C GLU A 305 20.89 22.78 4.73
N ILE A 306 20.26 22.35 3.62
CA ILE A 306 18.81 22.46 3.43
C ILE A 306 18.05 21.61 4.45
N ARG A 307 18.51 20.39 4.74
CA ARG A 307 17.92 19.52 5.78
C ARG A 307 18.00 20.17 7.16
N SER A 308 19.14 20.78 7.48
CA SER A 308 19.34 21.52 8.73
C SER A 308 18.44 22.77 8.81
N GLU A 309 18.30 23.52 7.70
CA GLU A 309 17.41 24.68 7.61
C GLU A 309 15.94 24.30 7.85
N ILE A 310 15.47 23.26 7.16
CA ILE A 310 14.10 22.73 7.30
C ILE A 310 13.88 22.28 8.74
N THR A 311 14.77 21.48 9.29
CA THR A 311 14.68 20.98 10.67
C THR A 311 14.63 22.13 11.67
N GLY A 312 15.52 23.13 11.54
CA GLY A 312 15.54 24.31 12.40
C GLY A 312 14.31 25.21 12.24
N LYS A 313 13.70 25.28 11.05
CA LYS A 313 12.42 25.96 10.83
C LYS A 313 11.29 25.26 11.59
N TYR A 314 11.14 23.95 11.45
CA TYR A 314 10.05 23.21 12.12
C TYR A 314 10.25 23.07 13.62
N GLN A 315 11.49 23.00 14.09
CA GLN A 315 11.79 23.02 15.52
C GLN A 315 11.41 24.35 16.17
N ARG A 316 11.60 25.48 15.47
CA ARG A 316 11.16 26.81 15.94
C ARG A 316 9.64 26.92 15.96
N ILE A 317 8.98 26.44 14.90
CA ILE A 317 7.52 26.36 14.81
C ILE A 317 6.93 25.52 15.94
N ALA A 318 7.55 24.35 16.21
CA ALA A 318 7.14 23.45 17.28
C ALA A 318 7.28 24.10 18.66
N LYS A 319 8.40 24.78 18.92
CA LYS A 319 8.62 25.54 20.17
C LYS A 319 7.67 26.73 20.32
N ALA A 320 7.21 27.32 19.22
CA ALA A 320 6.28 28.44 19.21
C ALA A 320 4.80 28.01 19.30
N GLY A 321 4.49 26.71 19.17
CA GLY A 321 3.12 26.18 19.17
C GLY A 321 2.25 26.74 18.04
N LEU A 322 2.84 27.00 16.87
CA LEU A 322 2.22 27.73 15.76
C LEU A 322 2.43 27.00 14.44
N PHE A 323 1.58 26.02 14.06
CA PHE A 323 1.54 25.59 12.67
C PHE A 323 0.87 26.66 11.80
N PRO A 324 1.47 27.08 10.67
CA PRO A 324 0.80 27.98 9.74
C PRO A 324 -0.30 27.23 8.98
N SER A 325 -1.51 27.19 9.54
CA SER A 325 -2.73 26.84 8.79
C SER A 325 -3.09 27.99 7.84
N ARG A 326 -2.47 28.06 6.66
CA ARG A 326 -2.93 28.96 5.59
C ARG A 326 -4.02 28.28 4.76
N GLY A 327 -5.23 28.25 5.31
CA GLY A 327 -6.45 28.09 4.51
C GLY A 327 -6.90 29.45 3.97
N LEU A 328 -6.83 29.65 2.66
CA LEU A 328 -7.46 30.75 1.92
C LEU A 328 -8.60 30.15 1.06
N GLY A 329 -9.86 30.53 1.19
CA GLY A 329 -10.48 31.45 2.13
C GLY A 329 -11.99 31.52 1.93
N THR A 330 -12.69 31.95 2.98
CA THR A 330 -13.86 32.83 2.88
C THR A 330 -13.92 33.59 4.20
N ARG A 331 -14.15 34.89 4.13
CA ARG A 331 -14.28 35.78 5.28
C ARG A 331 -15.39 35.29 6.21
N GLU A 332 -15.04 34.71 7.35
CA GLU A 332 -15.91 34.65 8.52
C GLU A 332 -15.07 34.72 9.79
N LYS A 333 -15.01 35.92 10.37
CA LYS A 333 -14.52 36.18 11.73
C LYS A 333 -15.54 35.60 12.72
N ASN A 334 -15.48 34.29 12.97
CA ASN A 334 -15.90 33.65 14.22
C ASN A 334 -15.91 32.13 14.03
N ARG A 335 -14.78 31.46 14.31
CA ARG A 335 -14.83 30.05 14.72
C ARG A 335 -13.69 29.78 15.69
N ARG A 336 -14.09 29.20 16.83
CA ARG A 336 -13.28 28.79 17.97
C ARG A 336 -12.05 27.99 17.50
N ARG A 337 -10.92 28.14 18.21
CA ARG A 337 -9.69 27.34 18.07
C ARG A 337 -10.04 25.87 17.81
N SER A 338 -9.94 25.43 16.56
CA SER A 338 -10.04 24.02 16.21
C SER A 338 -8.65 23.43 16.30
N GLY A 339 -8.50 22.31 17.00
CA GLY A 339 -7.24 21.65 17.28
C GLY A 339 -6.37 21.39 16.05
N GLU A 340 -5.05 21.50 16.23
CA GLU A 340 -4.06 21.35 15.15
C GLU A 340 -3.75 19.86 14.98
N ASN A 341 -4.22 19.26 13.89
CA ASN A 341 -3.97 17.86 13.57
C ASN A 341 -2.90 17.75 12.49
N LEU A 342 -1.87 16.94 12.72
CA LEU A 342 -0.85 16.63 11.72
C LEU A 342 -1.12 15.25 11.13
N PHE A 343 -1.27 15.17 9.82
CA PHE A 343 -1.45 13.91 9.10
C PHE A 343 -0.18 13.53 8.34
N PHE A 344 0.18 12.26 8.40
CA PHE A 344 1.19 11.72 7.49
C PHE A 344 0.86 10.30 7.05
N ALA A 345 1.19 10.01 5.80
CA ALA A 345 1.12 8.67 5.24
C ALA A 345 2.44 7.96 5.49
N VAL A 346 2.41 6.77 6.09
CA VAL A 346 3.58 5.89 6.19
C VAL A 346 3.74 5.22 4.83
N VAL A 347 4.78 5.61 4.09
CA VAL A 347 5.03 5.14 2.73
C VAL A 347 6.26 4.23 2.69
N ARG A 348 6.24 3.25 1.77
CA ARG A 348 7.24 2.19 1.67
C ARG A 348 8.09 2.36 0.40
N VAL A 349 9.40 2.15 0.56
CA VAL A 349 10.38 2.00 -0.52
C VAL A 349 11.16 0.72 -0.27
N GLY A 350 10.85 -0.34 -1.03
CA GLY A 350 11.42 -1.67 -0.78
C GLY A 350 11.02 -2.21 0.59
N THR A 351 11.99 -2.50 1.46
CA THR A 351 11.76 -2.94 2.85
C THR A 351 11.71 -1.78 3.86
N ARG A 352 12.01 -0.56 3.41
CA ARG A 352 12.17 0.63 4.26
C ARG A 352 10.92 1.50 4.21
N GLN A 353 10.70 2.29 5.25
CA GLN A 353 9.52 3.14 5.39
C GLN A 353 9.91 4.54 5.87
N PHE A 354 9.14 5.53 5.46
CA PHE A 354 9.21 6.90 5.98
C PHE A 354 7.80 7.51 6.03
N GLY A 355 7.60 8.53 6.86
CA GLY A 355 6.36 9.27 6.94
C GLY A 355 6.37 10.44 5.98
N LEU A 356 5.37 10.53 5.12
CA LEU A 356 5.15 11.65 4.21
C LEU A 356 4.05 12.55 4.79
N ILE A 357 4.45 13.72 5.31
CA ILE A 357 3.54 14.71 5.87
C ILE A 357 2.89 15.52 4.75
N ALA A 358 1.58 15.65 4.81
CA ALA A 358 0.75 16.47 3.92
C ALA A 358 -0.27 17.26 4.75
N ASP A 359 -0.91 18.26 4.14
CA ASP A 359 -1.87 19.12 4.86
C ASP A 359 -3.19 18.39 5.13
N CYS A 360 -3.63 17.56 4.17
CA CYS A 360 -4.84 16.77 4.30
C CYS A 360 -4.72 15.44 3.54
N VAL A 361 -5.43 14.43 4.05
CA VAL A 361 -5.62 13.13 3.38
C VAL A 361 -7.09 13.02 3.02
N ALA A 362 -7.41 13.11 1.72
CA ALA A 362 -8.79 13.20 1.24
C ALA A 362 -9.48 11.82 1.14
N GLY A 363 -8.72 10.74 0.91
CA GLY A 363 -9.24 9.38 0.75
C GLY A 363 -8.54 8.60 -0.34
N SER A 364 -9.04 7.39 -0.64
CA SER A 364 -8.55 6.59 -1.77
C SER A 364 -9.48 6.71 -2.98
N GLU A 365 -8.91 6.92 -4.15
CA GLU A 365 -9.62 6.95 -5.43
C GLU A 365 -8.90 6.10 -6.46
N GLU A 366 -9.67 5.49 -7.37
CA GLU A 366 -9.11 4.90 -8.58
C GLU A 366 -8.84 6.02 -9.58
N ILE A 367 -7.65 6.03 -10.16
CA ILE A 367 -7.25 7.07 -11.11
C ILE A 367 -6.60 6.46 -12.35
N VAL A 368 -6.80 7.12 -13.49
CA VAL A 368 -6.19 6.72 -14.76
C VAL A 368 -4.80 7.34 -14.85
N VAL A 369 -3.77 6.50 -14.93
CA VAL A 369 -2.38 6.94 -15.00
C VAL A 369 -2.01 7.29 -16.43
N ASN A 370 -1.51 8.50 -16.60
CA ASN A 370 -0.75 8.92 -17.76
C ASN A 370 0.73 9.04 -17.37
N PRO A 371 1.67 8.65 -18.23
CA PRO A 371 3.08 8.88 -17.94
C PRO A 371 3.41 10.36 -17.89
N VAL A 372 4.42 10.66 -17.07
CA VAL A 372 4.97 12.00 -16.94
C VAL A 372 5.54 12.48 -18.27
N HIS A 373 5.22 13.71 -18.66
CA HIS A 373 5.79 14.33 -19.85
C HIS A 373 7.33 14.34 -19.76
N PRO A 374 8.10 14.06 -20.84
CA PRO A 374 9.56 13.92 -20.78
C PRO A 374 10.31 15.10 -20.12
N LYS A 375 9.80 16.33 -20.30
CA LYS A 375 10.35 17.55 -19.65
C LYS A 375 10.22 17.56 -18.12
N LEU A 376 9.27 16.82 -17.55
CA LEU A 376 9.03 16.73 -16.11
C LEU A 376 9.75 15.52 -15.48
N LYS A 377 10.23 14.57 -16.31
CA LYS A 377 10.95 13.37 -15.85
C LYS A 377 12.26 13.71 -15.12
N SER A 378 12.87 14.86 -15.42
CA SER A 378 14.09 15.33 -14.74
C SER A 378 13.86 15.82 -13.31
N ILE A 379 12.61 16.07 -12.90
CA ILE A 379 12.30 16.51 -11.53
C ILE A 379 12.41 15.34 -10.55
N GLY A 380 12.19 14.10 -11.02
CA GLY A 380 12.46 12.87 -10.26
C GLY A 380 11.47 12.54 -9.15
N ILE A 381 10.57 13.44 -8.75
CA ILE A 381 9.59 13.21 -7.66
C ILE A 381 8.20 12.75 -8.15
N TYR A 382 8.00 12.66 -9.47
CA TYR A 382 6.73 12.30 -10.08
C TYR A 382 6.86 11.04 -10.93
N SER A 383 5.93 10.10 -10.75
CA SER A 383 5.86 8.83 -11.49
C SER A 383 4.82 8.86 -12.61
N GLY A 384 3.82 9.73 -12.49
CA GLY A 384 2.75 9.90 -13.47
C GLY A 384 1.95 11.18 -13.29
N THR A 385 0.98 11.37 -14.17
CA THR A 385 -0.11 12.33 -14.01
C THR A 385 -1.43 11.57 -14.09
N ALA A 386 -2.46 12.10 -13.46
CA ALA A 386 -3.77 11.48 -13.44
C ALA A 386 -4.86 12.52 -13.60
N ILE A 387 -5.98 12.10 -14.18
CA ILE A 387 -7.20 12.89 -14.25
C ILE A 387 -8.16 12.30 -13.23
N MET A 388 -8.66 13.14 -12.35
CA MET A 388 -9.59 12.76 -11.30
C MET A 388 -11.04 12.79 -11.81
N GLY A 389 -11.97 12.22 -11.04
CA GLY A 389 -13.38 12.18 -11.43
C GLY A 389 -14.05 13.56 -11.57
N ASP A 390 -13.47 14.61 -10.99
CA ASP A 390 -13.89 16.01 -11.14
C ASP A 390 -13.23 16.73 -12.34
N GLY A 391 -12.46 16.01 -13.15
CA GLY A 391 -11.75 16.54 -14.32
C GLY A 391 -10.46 17.30 -14.00
N THR A 392 -10.10 17.44 -12.73
CA THR A 392 -8.83 18.08 -12.34
C THR A 392 -7.65 17.11 -12.52
N VAL A 393 -6.47 17.68 -12.76
CA VAL A 393 -5.24 16.89 -12.92
C VAL A 393 -4.51 16.80 -11.59
N ALA A 394 -4.18 15.58 -11.16
CA ALA A 394 -3.33 15.30 -10.02
C ALA A 394 -2.00 14.71 -10.47
N MET A 395 -0.90 15.15 -9.85
CA MET A 395 0.41 14.53 -10.08
C MET A 395 0.54 13.28 -9.21
N ILE A 396 1.02 12.18 -9.79
CA ILE A 396 1.30 10.94 -9.06
C ILE A 396 2.72 11.02 -8.52
N LEU A 397 2.86 10.89 -7.21
CA LEU A 397 4.12 11.00 -6.49
C LEU A 397 4.95 9.73 -6.67
N ASP A 398 6.22 9.90 -7.00
CA ASP A 398 7.23 8.84 -6.91
C ASP A 398 7.80 8.82 -5.49
N VAL A 399 7.39 7.82 -4.69
CA VAL A 399 7.81 7.68 -3.30
C VAL A 399 9.32 7.43 -3.19
N ARG A 400 9.93 6.70 -4.14
CA ARG A 400 11.39 6.51 -4.17
C ARG A 400 12.07 7.82 -4.52
N GLY A 401 11.59 8.47 -5.58
CA GLY A 401 12.09 9.77 -6.02
C GLY A 401 12.06 10.84 -4.91
N ILE A 402 10.98 10.88 -4.12
CA ILE A 402 10.87 11.76 -2.95
C ILE A 402 11.90 11.39 -1.88
N ALA A 403 12.11 10.11 -1.58
CA ALA A 403 13.09 9.68 -0.59
C ALA A 403 14.53 10.06 -1.00
N GLU A 404 14.87 9.89 -2.28
CA GLU A 404 16.15 10.31 -2.86
C GLU A 404 16.31 11.84 -2.86
N HIS A 405 15.26 12.56 -3.26
CA HIS A 405 15.26 14.03 -3.30
C HIS A 405 15.39 14.64 -1.90
N SER A 406 14.76 14.04 -0.88
CA SER A 406 14.84 14.53 0.50
C SER A 406 16.04 14.01 1.29
N GLY A 407 16.80 13.06 0.74
CA GLY A 407 17.99 12.49 1.39
C GLY A 407 17.66 11.74 2.68
N VAL A 408 16.56 10.97 2.69
CA VAL A 408 16.11 10.23 3.88
C VAL A 408 17.14 9.19 4.30
N GLU A 409 17.69 9.36 5.50
CA GLU A 409 18.54 8.35 6.14
C GLU A 409 17.65 7.35 6.89
N PHE A 410 17.56 6.13 6.35
CA PHE A 410 16.81 5.07 7.00
C PHE A 410 17.64 4.49 8.14
N ILE A 411 17.31 4.88 9.36
CA ILE A 411 17.97 4.39 10.58
C ILE A 411 17.63 2.91 10.75
N SER A 412 18.62 2.03 10.60
CA SER A 412 18.47 0.59 10.86
C SER A 412 18.35 0.32 12.35
N SER A 413 17.20 -0.20 12.78
CA SER A 413 17.09 -0.86 14.08
C SER A 413 17.77 -2.23 14.02
N GLY A 414 19.09 -2.24 14.24
CA GLY A 414 19.92 -3.44 14.33
C GLY A 414 21.42 -3.17 14.13
N GLU A 415 22.16 -3.18 15.25
CA GLU A 415 23.62 -3.35 15.39
C GLU A 415 24.58 -2.18 15.05
N LYS A 416 25.05 -1.48 16.09
CA LYS A 416 26.43 -1.63 16.65
C LYS A 416 26.65 -0.62 17.78
N GLU A 417 26.50 -1.08 19.02
CA GLU A 417 27.21 -0.49 20.16
C GLU A 417 28.61 -1.09 20.20
N THR A 418 29.63 -0.28 19.90
CA THR A 418 30.98 -0.48 20.43
C THR A 418 31.58 0.87 20.78
N GLY A 419 31.69 1.13 22.08
CA GLY A 419 32.81 1.84 22.70
C GLY A 419 32.72 3.36 22.86
N SER A 420 32.26 3.83 24.03
CA SER A 420 33.06 4.64 24.96
C SER A 420 32.29 4.92 26.26
N ALA A 421 33.01 5.00 27.37
CA ALA A 421 32.53 4.88 28.75
C ALA A 421 32.04 6.21 29.39
N ALA A 422 30.94 6.09 30.16
CA ALA A 422 30.53 6.80 31.40
C ALA A 422 30.38 8.36 31.40
N PRO A 423 29.54 8.97 32.29
CA PRO A 423 28.99 8.43 33.53
C PRO A 423 27.46 8.52 33.73
N GLU A 424 27.03 7.65 34.63
CA GLU A 424 25.81 7.55 35.43
C GLU A 424 24.78 8.70 35.35
N CYS A 425 23.58 8.35 34.87
CA CYS A 425 22.35 8.83 35.49
C CYS A 425 21.37 7.66 35.60
N ARG A 426 21.36 7.02 36.78
CA ARG A 426 20.33 6.07 37.19
C ARG A 426 18.99 6.80 37.22
N THR A 427 18.16 6.58 36.23
CA THR A 427 16.71 6.75 36.36
C THR A 427 16.04 5.41 36.06
N PRO A 428 15.09 4.97 36.90
CA PRO A 428 14.54 3.63 36.81
C PRO A 428 13.76 3.46 35.51
N VAL A 429 13.98 2.32 34.86
CA VAL A 429 13.23 1.82 33.72
C VAL A 429 11.73 1.83 34.08
N ARG A 430 10.97 2.80 33.57
CA ARG A 430 9.52 2.72 33.53
C ARG A 430 9.14 1.92 32.29
N HIS A 431 8.51 0.77 32.49
CA HIS A 431 7.79 0.05 31.44
C HIS A 431 6.76 1.01 30.82
N CYS A 432 7.00 1.46 29.59
CA CYS A 432 6.03 2.26 28.84
C CYS A 432 5.09 1.32 28.09
N THR A 433 3.96 1.02 28.72
CA THR A 433 2.75 0.45 28.15
C THR A 433 2.22 1.33 27.01
N SER A 434 1.85 0.75 25.87
CA SER A 434 1.19 1.47 24.79
C SER A 434 -0.15 2.03 25.27
N THR A 435 -0.34 3.34 25.18
CA THR A 435 -1.61 3.99 25.51
C THR A 435 -2.54 3.93 24.31
N HIS A 436 -3.71 3.33 24.50
CA HIS A 436 -4.75 3.22 23.48
C HIS A 436 -5.94 4.10 23.89
N ARG A 437 -6.50 4.85 22.94
CA ARG A 437 -7.73 5.60 23.17
C ARG A 437 -8.92 4.66 23.08
N VAL A 438 -9.62 4.50 24.18
CA VAL A 438 -10.77 3.60 24.34
C VAL A 438 -12.01 4.42 24.61
N LEU A 439 -13.11 4.05 23.96
CA LEU A 439 -14.44 4.54 24.27
C LEU A 439 -15.00 3.68 25.41
N ILE A 440 -15.36 4.32 26.52
CA ILE A 440 -15.95 3.68 27.69
C ILE A 440 -17.45 3.91 27.66
N PHE A 441 -18.21 2.82 27.75
CA PHE A 441 -19.66 2.83 27.72
C PHE A 441 -20.23 1.82 28.70
N LYS A 442 -21.52 1.94 29.00
CA LYS A 442 -22.27 0.98 29.81
C LYS A 442 -23.33 0.30 28.97
N ASN A 443 -23.54 -0.98 29.23
CA ASN A 443 -24.70 -1.72 28.73
C ASN A 443 -25.78 -1.82 29.82
N GLY A 444 -25.43 -2.28 31.01
CA GLY A 444 -26.29 -2.32 32.21
C GLY A 444 -25.90 -1.32 33.30
N GLU A 445 -26.46 -1.46 34.49
CA GLU A 445 -26.16 -0.57 35.62
C GLU A 445 -24.79 -0.85 36.26
N GLN A 446 -24.32 -2.10 36.24
CA GLN A 446 -23.17 -2.53 37.03
C GLN A 446 -21.84 -2.54 36.25
N GLU A 447 -21.84 -2.97 34.98
CA GLU A 447 -20.62 -3.21 34.21
C GLU A 447 -20.26 -2.05 33.27
N ARG A 448 -18.95 -1.80 33.15
CA ARG A 448 -18.37 -0.87 32.19
C ARG A 448 -17.62 -1.64 31.12
N PHE A 449 -17.80 -1.23 29.87
CA PHE A 449 -17.12 -1.78 28.72
C PHE A 449 -16.22 -0.73 28.08
N ALA A 450 -15.11 -1.17 27.50
CA ALA A 450 -14.19 -0.32 26.75
C ALA A 450 -13.86 -0.93 25.39
N VAL A 451 -14.00 -0.13 24.34
CA VAL A 451 -13.63 -0.53 22.97
C VAL A 451 -12.62 0.47 22.40
N PRO A 452 -11.51 0.02 21.79
CA PRO A 452 -10.58 0.92 21.10
C PRO A 452 -11.29 1.72 20.01
N LEU A 453 -11.09 3.04 20.00
CA LEU A 453 -11.71 3.94 19.01
C LEU A 453 -11.39 3.53 17.55
N ALA A 454 -10.22 2.95 17.32
CA ALA A 454 -9.81 2.45 16.00
C ALA A 454 -10.74 1.36 15.44
N MET A 455 -11.46 0.64 16.30
CA MET A 455 -12.40 -0.41 15.93
C MET A 455 -13.83 0.12 15.70
N ILE A 456 -14.07 1.42 15.93
CA ILE A 456 -15.39 2.02 15.83
C ILE A 456 -15.51 2.75 14.49
N ARG A 457 -16.53 2.40 13.70
CA ARG A 457 -16.91 3.15 12.50
C ARG A 457 -17.73 4.38 12.87
N ARG A 458 -18.71 4.22 13.77
CA ARG A 458 -19.65 5.28 14.17
C ARG A 458 -20.31 4.94 15.49
N VAL A 459 -20.67 5.96 16.27
CA VAL A 459 -21.64 5.85 17.37
C VAL A 459 -22.82 6.76 17.05
N SER A 460 -24.04 6.22 17.11
CA SER A 460 -25.26 6.95 16.78
C SER A 460 -26.25 6.91 17.92
N ALA A 461 -26.86 8.05 18.26
CA ALA A 461 -28.00 8.06 19.18
C ALA A 461 -29.22 7.44 18.48
N ILE A 462 -29.90 6.52 19.17
CA ILE A 462 -31.07 5.81 18.68
C ILE A 462 -32.20 5.89 19.71
N ARG A 463 -33.44 5.85 19.22
CA ARG A 463 -34.64 5.83 20.07
C ARG A 463 -35.26 4.45 20.07
N LYS A 464 -35.84 4.04 21.20
CA LYS A 464 -36.46 2.71 21.38
C LYS A 464 -37.49 2.38 20.30
N GLN A 465 -38.25 3.35 19.82
CA GLN A 465 -39.32 3.15 18.82
C GLN A 465 -38.80 2.77 17.43
N ARG A 466 -37.50 2.96 17.14
CA ARG A 466 -36.88 2.60 15.85
C ARG A 466 -36.30 1.18 15.83
N ILE A 467 -36.39 0.47 16.95
CA ILE A 467 -35.89 -0.90 17.06
C ILE A 467 -37.03 -1.84 16.65
N GLU A 468 -36.83 -2.56 15.55
CA GLU A 468 -37.76 -3.57 15.06
C GLU A 468 -37.32 -4.94 15.58
N THR A 469 -38.25 -5.69 16.19
CA THR A 469 -37.95 -7.04 16.70
C THR A 469 -38.57 -8.07 15.75
N VAL A 470 -37.74 -8.96 15.22
CA VAL A 470 -38.15 -10.07 14.35
C VAL A 470 -37.67 -11.37 14.99
N GLY A 471 -38.61 -12.17 15.50
CA GLY A 471 -38.30 -13.37 16.29
C GLY A 471 -37.60 -12.99 17.60
N SER A 472 -36.46 -13.62 17.89
CA SER A 472 -35.62 -13.30 19.05
C SER A 472 -34.60 -12.17 18.79
N ARG A 473 -34.64 -11.53 17.61
CA ARG A 473 -33.59 -10.59 17.16
C ARG A 473 -34.12 -9.18 17.01
N SER A 474 -33.29 -8.22 17.37
CA SER A 474 -33.56 -6.79 17.23
C SER A 474 -32.75 -6.21 16.06
N TYR A 475 -33.41 -5.42 15.22
CA TYR A 475 -32.83 -4.76 14.06
C TYR A 475 -33.12 -3.27 14.12
N ILE A 476 -32.24 -2.49 13.49
CA ILE A 476 -32.46 -1.07 13.25
C ILE A 476 -31.94 -0.69 11.88
N THR A 477 -32.71 0.11 11.16
CA THR A 477 -32.33 0.62 9.86
C THR A 477 -31.40 1.83 10.06
N VAL A 478 -30.11 1.64 9.73
CA VAL A 478 -29.12 2.72 9.74
C VAL A 478 -28.66 2.94 8.31
N ASP A 479 -28.78 4.18 7.82
CA ASP A 479 -28.41 4.57 6.45
C ASP A 479 -29.07 3.67 5.37
N GLY A 480 -30.32 3.24 5.62
CA GLY A 480 -31.10 2.38 4.70
C GLY A 480 -30.75 0.89 4.76
N ILE A 481 -29.79 0.48 5.60
CA ILE A 481 -29.36 -0.91 5.74
C ILE A 481 -29.91 -1.49 7.06
N PRO A 482 -30.59 -2.66 7.04
CA PRO A 482 -30.99 -3.34 8.26
C PRO A 482 -29.75 -3.82 9.02
N THR A 483 -29.45 -3.15 10.12
CA THR A 483 -28.31 -3.46 10.98
C THR A 483 -28.80 -4.30 12.16
N LEU A 484 -28.18 -5.46 12.38
CA LEU A 484 -28.50 -6.30 13.54
C LEU A 484 -28.02 -5.61 14.83
N ILE A 485 -28.89 -5.51 15.82
CA ILE A 485 -28.52 -4.99 17.14
C ILE A 485 -28.05 -6.15 18.00
N LEU A 486 -26.79 -6.08 18.45
CA LEU A 486 -26.23 -6.97 19.44
C LEU A 486 -26.44 -6.37 20.84
N ARG A 487 -27.08 -7.16 21.69
CA ARG A 487 -27.23 -6.90 23.12
C ARG A 487 -26.18 -7.70 23.87
N LEU A 488 -25.27 -7.03 24.57
CA LEU A 488 -24.18 -7.70 25.29
C LEU A 488 -24.71 -8.64 26.38
N ASP A 489 -25.84 -8.29 27.00
CA ASP A 489 -26.56 -9.09 28.00
C ASP A 489 -27.26 -10.34 27.44
N CYS A 490 -27.33 -10.49 26.12
CA CYS A 490 -27.80 -11.72 25.48
C CYS A 490 -26.64 -12.61 25.03
N LEU A 491 -25.40 -12.10 25.03
CA LEU A 491 -24.20 -12.77 24.50
C LEU A 491 -23.15 -13.06 25.57
N LEU A 492 -23.19 -12.35 26.68
CA LEU A 492 -22.29 -12.41 27.83
C LEU A 492 -23.15 -12.45 29.12
N ASP A 493 -22.63 -13.04 30.19
CA ASP A 493 -23.26 -13.07 31.51
C ASP A 493 -23.08 -11.72 32.24
N VAL A 494 -23.78 -10.70 31.73
CA VAL A 494 -23.68 -9.30 32.21
C VAL A 494 -25.05 -8.72 32.47
N SER A 495 -25.13 -7.69 33.32
CA SER A 495 -26.41 -7.09 33.70
C SER A 495 -27.23 -6.64 32.48
N PRO A 496 -28.56 -6.87 32.50
CA PRO A 496 -29.43 -6.61 31.37
C PRO A 496 -29.45 -5.14 30.99
N CYS A 497 -29.45 -4.88 29.69
CA CYS A 497 -29.54 -3.52 29.15
C CYS A 497 -30.94 -2.95 29.40
N ILE A 498 -31.06 -1.93 30.26
CA ILE A 498 -32.31 -1.23 30.51
C ILE A 498 -32.58 -0.28 29.32
N LEU A 499 -33.59 -0.60 28.52
CA LEU A 499 -33.97 0.19 27.33
C LEU A 499 -34.54 1.56 27.75
N LYS A 500 -33.72 2.61 27.61
CA LYS A 500 -34.10 4.02 27.80
C LYS A 500 -34.63 4.64 26.50
N ASP A 501 -35.28 5.80 26.59
CA ASP A 501 -35.81 6.50 25.41
C ASP A 501 -34.70 6.99 24.46
N GLU A 502 -33.55 7.37 25.01
CA GLU A 502 -32.33 7.65 24.26
C GLU A 502 -31.26 6.63 24.62
N MET A 503 -30.74 5.94 23.60
CA MET A 503 -29.66 4.96 23.70
C MET A 503 -28.64 5.25 22.60
N TYR A 504 -27.52 4.54 22.61
CA TYR A 504 -26.53 4.65 21.54
C TYR A 504 -26.27 3.30 20.90
N LEU A 505 -25.93 3.34 19.61
CA LEU A 505 -25.55 2.20 18.81
C LEU A 505 -24.12 2.40 18.32
N LEU A 506 -23.20 1.55 18.77
CA LEU A 506 -21.82 1.51 18.28
C LEU A 506 -21.73 0.55 17.11
N GLN A 507 -21.35 1.08 15.95
CA GLN A 507 -21.10 0.31 14.74
C GLN A 507 -19.59 0.08 14.60
N PRO A 508 -19.11 -1.18 14.66
CA PRO A 508 -17.70 -1.48 14.45
C PRO A 508 -17.26 -1.27 12.99
N ARG A 509 -15.95 -1.09 12.79
CA ARG A 509 -15.33 -1.04 11.46
C ARG A 509 -15.11 -2.45 10.92
N ASP A 510 -15.18 -2.62 9.60
CA ASP A 510 -14.78 -3.84 8.89
C ASP A 510 -15.50 -5.13 9.32
N CYS A 511 -16.77 -5.04 9.73
CA CYS A 511 -17.59 -6.18 10.12
C CYS A 511 -18.67 -6.49 9.07
N SER A 512 -18.70 -7.74 8.59
CA SER A 512 -19.73 -8.27 7.67
C SER A 512 -20.31 -9.57 8.24
N PRO A 513 -21.64 -9.68 8.45
CA PRO A 513 -22.68 -8.69 8.17
C PRO A 513 -22.63 -7.47 9.10
N ALA A 514 -23.23 -6.36 8.69
CA ALA A 514 -23.27 -5.13 9.49
C ALA A 514 -24.10 -5.35 10.77
N PHE A 515 -23.46 -5.14 11.92
CA PHE A 515 -24.10 -5.18 13.23
C PHE A 515 -23.71 -3.95 14.06
N GLY A 516 -24.51 -3.64 15.06
CA GLY A 516 -24.25 -2.57 16.02
C GLY A 516 -24.44 -3.07 17.45
N ILE A 517 -23.55 -2.67 18.34
CA ILE A 517 -23.64 -2.98 19.77
C ILE A 517 -24.50 -1.90 20.43
N LEU A 518 -25.58 -2.34 21.08
CA LEU A 518 -26.43 -1.45 21.86
C LEU A 518 -25.72 -1.05 23.14
N MET A 519 -25.83 0.23 23.51
CA MET A 519 -25.36 0.72 24.79
C MET A 519 -26.36 1.70 25.38
N SER A 520 -26.49 1.65 26.70
CA SER A 520 -27.43 2.49 27.45
C SER A 520 -26.85 3.86 27.75
N GLU A 521 -25.54 3.98 27.92
CA GLU A 521 -24.88 5.25 28.26
C GLU A 521 -23.46 5.30 27.69
N LEU A 522 -23.11 6.44 27.09
CA LEU A 522 -21.73 6.79 26.76
C LEU A 522 -21.10 7.49 27.96
N CYS A 523 -20.05 6.91 28.54
CA CYS A 523 -19.41 7.49 29.72
C CYS A 523 -18.31 8.49 29.32
N ASP A 524 -17.26 8.05 28.63
CA ASP A 524 -16.11 8.89 28.31
C ASP A 524 -15.18 8.27 27.24
N VAL A 525 -14.24 9.04 26.71
CA VAL A 525 -13.13 8.58 25.87
C VAL A 525 -11.81 8.80 26.60
N LEU A 526 -11.14 7.73 27.01
CA LEU A 526 -9.90 7.82 27.79
C LEU A 526 -8.71 7.21 27.05
N SER A 527 -7.53 7.79 27.27
CA SER A 527 -6.25 7.23 26.85
C SER A 527 -5.72 6.34 27.97
N VAL A 528 -5.76 5.01 27.78
CA VAL A 528 -5.37 4.05 28.82
C VAL A 528 -4.19 3.22 28.35
N PRO A 529 -3.11 3.06 29.16
CA PRO A 529 -2.08 2.07 28.90
C PRO A 529 -2.70 0.67 28.90
N LEU A 530 -2.81 0.02 27.74
CA LEU A 530 -3.57 -1.22 27.60
C LEU A 530 -2.70 -2.42 28.02
N THR A 531 -2.60 -2.67 29.32
CA THR A 531 -2.24 -3.98 29.88
C THR A 531 -3.52 -4.69 30.27
N LEU A 532 -3.99 -5.57 29.39
CA LEU A 532 -5.13 -6.44 29.68
C LEU A 532 -4.64 -7.57 30.59
N ASN A 533 -5.26 -7.73 31.75
CA ASN A 533 -5.00 -8.87 32.61
C ASN A 533 -5.74 -10.07 32.01
N GLY A 534 -4.99 -11.04 31.46
CA GLY A 534 -5.52 -12.23 30.77
C GLY A 534 -5.26 -13.56 31.47
N GLU A 535 -4.87 -13.55 32.75
CA GLU A 535 -4.59 -14.77 33.50
C GLU A 535 -5.84 -15.24 34.28
N GLY A 536 -6.67 -16.05 33.62
CA GLY A 536 -7.83 -16.74 34.20
C GLY A 536 -8.76 -17.34 33.13
N GLU A 537 -9.63 -18.29 33.50
CA GLU A 537 -10.72 -18.77 32.63
C GLU A 537 -11.64 -17.59 32.27
N MET A 538 -11.35 -16.92 31.17
CA MET A 538 -12.14 -15.79 30.68
C MET A 538 -13.34 -16.29 29.88
N GLU A 539 -14.48 -15.62 30.08
CA GLU A 539 -15.72 -15.91 29.37
C GLU A 539 -15.54 -15.71 27.86
N ASP A 540 -16.05 -16.65 27.06
CA ASP A 540 -15.95 -16.62 25.60
C ASP A 540 -16.65 -15.36 25.04
N GLY A 541 -15.87 -14.41 24.52
CA GLY A 541 -16.36 -13.10 24.04
C GLY A 541 -15.75 -11.87 24.72
N ILE A 542 -14.89 -12.05 25.72
CA ILE A 542 -14.15 -10.97 26.41
C ILE A 542 -12.64 -11.12 26.16
N LEU A 543 -12.01 -10.09 25.58
CA LEU A 543 -10.55 -10.02 25.31
C LEU A 543 -9.71 -9.85 26.57
N GLY A 544 -10.28 -9.25 27.62
CA GLY A 544 -9.57 -8.97 28.85
C GLY A 544 -10.30 -8.01 29.79
N THR A 545 -9.73 -7.80 30.97
CA THR A 545 -10.21 -6.78 31.91
C THR A 545 -9.09 -5.79 32.24
N ALA A 546 -9.45 -4.54 32.51
CA ALA A 546 -8.53 -3.55 33.05
C ALA A 546 -9.23 -2.67 34.09
N LEU A 547 -8.47 -2.22 35.08
CA LEU A 547 -8.92 -1.19 36.04
C LEU A 547 -8.72 0.19 35.42
N ILE A 548 -9.81 0.88 35.10
CA ILE A 548 -9.80 2.21 34.51
C ILE A 548 -10.58 3.14 35.45
N GLN A 549 -9.94 4.22 35.92
CA GLN A 549 -10.50 5.12 36.94
C GLN A 549 -11.01 4.36 38.19
N GLU A 550 -10.20 3.44 38.72
CA GLU A 550 -10.53 2.61 39.91
C GLU A 550 -11.78 1.74 39.77
N ARG A 551 -12.28 1.53 38.55
CA ARG A 551 -13.40 0.62 38.26
C ARG A 551 -13.00 -0.45 37.26
N LEU A 552 -13.44 -1.68 37.52
CA LEU A 552 -13.24 -2.81 36.62
C LEU A 552 -13.97 -2.54 35.29
N THR A 553 -13.24 -2.61 34.19
CA THR A 553 -13.74 -2.35 32.85
C THR A 553 -13.42 -3.54 31.95
N LEU A 554 -14.44 -4.06 31.28
CA LEU A 554 -14.39 -5.24 30.42
C LEU A 554 -14.06 -4.82 28.98
N PHE A 555 -13.21 -5.57 28.29
CA PHE A 555 -12.89 -5.38 26.89
C PHE A 555 -13.57 -6.45 26.05
N PRO A 556 -14.68 -6.15 25.34
CA PRO A 556 -15.36 -7.14 24.52
C PRO A 556 -14.56 -7.49 23.26
N ASP A 557 -14.50 -8.77 22.90
CA ASP A 557 -13.99 -9.22 21.61
C ASP A 557 -15.07 -9.02 20.53
N ILE A 558 -14.95 -7.92 19.79
CA ILE A 558 -15.92 -7.55 18.76
C ILE A 558 -16.04 -8.61 17.66
N ARG A 559 -14.93 -9.28 17.30
CA ARG A 559 -14.95 -10.30 16.24
C ARG A 559 -15.61 -11.57 16.74
N ARG A 560 -15.25 -12.02 17.94
CA ARG A 560 -15.87 -13.20 18.57
C ARG A 560 -17.36 -13.01 18.86
N LEU A 561 -17.77 -11.81 19.29
CA LEU A 561 -19.19 -11.47 19.47
C LEU A 561 -19.97 -11.47 18.15
N ALA A 562 -19.33 -11.03 17.05
CA ALA A 562 -19.91 -11.12 15.72
C ALA A 562 -20.07 -12.58 15.26
N GLU A 563 -19.06 -13.41 15.54
CA GLU A 563 -19.07 -14.84 15.24
C GLU A 563 -20.17 -15.55 16.03
N LYS A 564 -20.28 -15.34 17.34
CA LYS A 564 -21.38 -15.90 18.17
C LYS A 564 -22.76 -15.47 17.67
N ALA A 565 -22.93 -14.20 17.30
CA ALA A 565 -24.18 -13.72 16.70
C ALA A 565 -24.49 -14.37 15.34
N SER A 566 -23.45 -14.84 14.63
CA SER A 566 -23.54 -15.56 13.36
C SER A 566 -23.66 -17.08 13.50
N GLU A 567 -23.07 -17.71 14.51
CA GLU A 567 -23.19 -19.14 14.82
C GLU A 567 -24.61 -19.47 15.29
N PHE A 568 -25.26 -18.54 16.01
CA PHE A 568 -26.71 -18.56 16.23
C PHE A 568 -27.54 -18.50 14.92
N ARG A 569 -26.95 -18.29 13.72
CA ARG A 569 -27.64 -18.52 12.42
C ARG A 569 -27.68 -19.99 12.02
N GLY A 570 -26.79 -20.85 12.55
CA GLY A 570 -26.65 -22.24 12.15
C GLY A 570 -27.60 -23.22 12.85
N GLU A 571 -27.97 -22.95 14.10
CA GLU A 571 -28.73 -23.91 14.92
C GLU A 571 -30.26 -23.96 14.67
N VAL A 572 -30.78 -23.20 13.70
CA VAL A 572 -32.21 -23.27 13.31
C VAL A 572 -32.43 -23.98 11.97
N LEU A 573 -31.39 -24.55 11.35
CA LEU A 573 -31.51 -25.30 10.07
C LEU A 573 -31.05 -26.77 10.13
N SER A 574 -30.94 -27.36 11.32
CA SER A 574 -30.86 -28.81 11.49
C SER A 574 -32.16 -29.34 12.11
N GLN A 575 -33.21 -29.45 11.30
CA GLN A 575 -34.28 -30.40 11.60
C GLN A 575 -33.67 -31.80 11.66
N PRO A 576 -33.85 -32.57 12.76
CA PRO A 576 -33.72 -34.02 12.67
C PRO A 576 -34.91 -34.53 11.86
N SER A 577 -34.57 -35.21 10.78
CA SER A 577 -35.34 -36.20 10.04
C SER A 577 -36.59 -36.75 10.75
N ALA A 578 -37.66 -36.81 9.96
CA ALA A 578 -38.83 -37.66 10.13
C ALA A 578 -38.58 -38.92 10.98
N LEU A 579 -39.35 -39.04 12.06
CA LEU A 579 -39.69 -40.32 12.66
C LEU A 579 -41.22 -40.40 12.72
N THR A 580 -41.74 -41.15 11.76
CA THR A 580 -43.05 -41.80 11.79
C THR A 580 -43.29 -42.49 13.12
N TRP A 581 -44.42 -42.23 13.77
CA TRP A 581 -45.15 -43.24 14.53
C TRP A 581 -46.65 -43.03 14.37
N THR A 582 -47.25 -44.04 13.74
CA THR A 582 -48.66 -44.43 13.82
C THR A 582 -49.12 -44.60 15.27
N GLY A 583 -50.38 -44.28 15.53
CA GLY A 583 -51.09 -44.58 16.77
C GLY A 583 -52.41 -43.82 16.84
#